data_AF-A0A285J9D5-F1
#
_entry.id   AF-A0A285J9D5-F1
#
_cell.length_a   1.000
_cell.length_b   1.000
_cell.length_c   1.000
_cell.angle_alpha   90.00
_cell.angle_beta   90.00
_cell.angle_gamma   90.00
#
_symmetry.space_group_name_H-M   'P 1'
#
loop_
_entity.id
_entity.type
_entity.pdbx_description
1 polymer ?
#
loop_
_entity_poly.entity_id
_entity_poly.type
_entity_poly.pdbx_seq_one_letter_code
_entity_poly.pdbx_strand_id
1 'polypeptide(L)'
;MSLVERSEQCAALRTEIDTIVEQPAYDLEQVAQLLAKLNIHLSESPSPRDDIEQFALFLQQNLDWLQVTMAKLSAEKDAVADNMMQIKKGYRARHSYGQHN
;
A
#
# COMPACT_ATOMS: atom_id res chain seq x y z
N MET A 1 19.20 9.80 -14.64
CA MET A 1 18.87 8.38 -14.48
C MET A 1 18.16 7.92 -15.73
N SER A 2 18.51 6.78 -16.28
CA SER A 2 17.83 6.19 -17.43
C SER A 2 16.46 5.62 -17.01
N LEU A 3 15.53 5.48 -17.97
CA LEU A 3 14.24 4.83 -17.72
C LEU A 3 14.41 3.39 -17.18
N VAL A 4 15.42 2.67 -17.62
CA VAL A 4 15.72 1.29 -17.17
C VAL A 4 16.09 1.28 -15.68
N GLU A 5 17.05 2.09 -15.27
CA GLU A 5 17.47 2.20 -13.86
C GLU A 5 16.29 2.64 -12.97
N ARG A 6 15.47 3.58 -13.45
CA ARG A 6 14.27 4.03 -12.73
C ARG A 6 13.27 2.90 -12.56
N SER A 7 13.04 2.14 -13.62
CA SER A 7 12.12 1.00 -13.62
C SER A 7 12.56 -0.08 -12.63
N GLU A 8 13.86 -0.38 -12.58
CA GLU A 8 14.44 -1.33 -11.62
C GLU A 8 14.27 -0.85 -10.17
N GLN A 9 14.56 0.43 -9.90
CA GLN A 9 14.36 1.01 -8.56
C GLN A 9 12.88 0.98 -8.14
N CYS A 10 11.96 1.33 -9.03
CA CYS A 10 10.53 1.26 -8.73
C CYS A 10 10.07 -0.18 -8.53
N ALA A 11 10.58 -1.14 -9.31
CA ALA A 11 10.26 -2.56 -9.12
C ALA A 11 10.77 -3.11 -7.78
N ALA A 12 11.98 -2.71 -7.36
CA ALA A 12 12.53 -3.08 -6.06
C ALA A 12 11.70 -2.50 -4.91
N LEU A 13 11.35 -1.20 -4.98
CA LEU A 13 10.52 -0.54 -3.98
C LEU A 13 9.12 -1.17 -3.88
N ARG A 14 8.50 -1.51 -5.02
CA ARG A 14 7.20 -2.22 -5.04
C ARG A 14 7.28 -3.57 -4.34
N THR A 15 8.31 -4.37 -4.66
CA THR A 15 8.54 -5.68 -4.02
C THR A 15 8.75 -5.54 -2.51
N GLU A 16 9.52 -4.54 -2.08
CA GLU A 16 9.76 -4.27 -0.66
C GLU A 16 8.47 -3.89 0.06
N ILE A 17 7.66 -2.99 -0.54
CA ILE A 17 6.36 -2.60 0.01
C ILE A 17 5.43 -3.80 0.12
N ASP A 18 5.31 -4.61 -0.95
CA ASP A 18 4.47 -5.80 -0.95
C ASP A 18 4.90 -6.78 0.16
N THR A 19 6.22 -6.98 0.34
CA THR A 19 6.78 -7.85 1.38
C THR A 19 6.46 -7.36 2.79
N ILE A 20 6.45 -6.04 3.01
CA ILE A 20 6.14 -5.46 4.32
C ILE A 20 4.64 -5.56 4.59
N VAL A 21 3.80 -5.23 3.61
CA VAL A 21 2.33 -5.24 3.76
C VAL A 21 1.80 -6.65 4.01
N GLU A 22 2.45 -7.70 3.50
CA GLU A 22 2.09 -9.10 3.79
C GLU A 22 2.35 -9.51 5.25
N GLN A 23 3.12 -8.73 6.03
CA GLN A 23 3.42 -9.06 7.42
C GLN A 23 2.29 -8.62 8.37
N PRO A 24 1.90 -9.44 9.35
CA PRO A 24 0.93 -9.03 10.35
C PRO A 24 1.50 -7.89 11.20
N ALA A 25 0.67 -6.85 11.44
CA ALA A 25 1.06 -5.66 12.22
C ALA A 25 2.30 -4.94 11.65
N TYR A 26 2.40 -4.85 10.32
CA TYR A 26 3.47 -4.13 9.64
C TYR A 26 3.58 -2.66 10.08
N ASP A 27 4.79 -2.11 9.94
CA ASP A 27 5.07 -0.72 10.25
C ASP A 27 4.55 0.20 9.13
N LEU A 28 3.45 0.88 9.42
CA LEU A 28 2.82 1.83 8.48
C LEU A 28 3.75 3.01 8.15
N GLU A 29 4.59 3.45 9.09
CA GLU A 29 5.52 4.56 8.86
C GLU A 29 6.61 4.14 7.88
N GLN A 30 7.13 2.91 8.01
CA GLN A 30 8.08 2.34 7.06
C GLN A 30 7.47 2.25 5.65
N VAL A 31 6.23 1.76 5.52
CA VAL A 31 5.53 1.69 4.23
C VAL A 31 5.32 3.09 3.63
N ALA A 32 4.93 4.07 4.44
CA ALA A 32 4.75 5.45 3.98
C ALA A 32 6.06 6.08 3.47
N GLN A 33 7.19 5.80 4.14
CA GLN A 33 8.51 6.25 3.68
C GLN A 33 8.91 5.62 2.34
N LEU A 34 8.65 4.33 2.15
CA LEU A 34 8.93 3.64 0.88
C LEU A 34 8.05 4.16 -0.26
N LEU A 35 6.77 4.41 0.02
CA LEU A 35 5.86 5.05 -0.95
C LEU A 35 6.31 6.46 -1.31
N ALA A 36 6.82 7.24 -0.36
CA ALA A 36 7.36 8.57 -0.64
C ALA A 36 8.58 8.49 -1.57
N LYS A 37 9.48 7.52 -1.37
CA LYS A 37 10.62 7.26 -2.27
C LYS A 37 10.15 6.84 -3.66
N LEU A 38 9.17 5.94 -3.76
CA LEU A 38 8.57 5.53 -5.03
C LEU A 38 7.98 6.74 -5.77
N ASN A 39 7.24 7.60 -5.07
CA ASN A 39 6.62 8.78 -5.65
C ASN A 39 7.64 9.77 -6.23
N ILE A 40 8.83 9.91 -5.61
CA ILE A 40 9.91 10.73 -6.16
C ILE A 40 10.28 10.22 -7.56
N HIS A 41 10.52 8.92 -7.72
CA HIS A 41 10.88 8.33 -9.00
C HIS A 41 9.76 8.44 -10.05
N LEU A 42 8.49 8.30 -9.65
CA LEU A 42 7.35 8.41 -10.55
C LEU A 42 7.09 9.85 -11.01
N SER A 43 7.39 10.84 -10.16
CA SER A 43 7.13 12.26 -10.43
C SER A 43 8.25 12.94 -11.24
N GLU A 44 9.41 12.30 -11.36
CA GLU A 44 10.49 12.84 -12.18
C GLU A 44 10.10 12.84 -13.67
N SER A 45 10.34 13.97 -14.34
CA SER A 45 10.08 14.10 -15.78
C SER A 45 10.91 13.09 -16.60
N PRO A 46 10.40 12.65 -17.76
CA PRO A 46 11.18 11.83 -18.69
C PRO A 46 12.41 12.62 -19.17
N SER A 47 13.51 11.92 -19.35
CA SER A 47 14.69 12.48 -20.01
C SER A 47 14.37 12.76 -21.48
N PRO A 48 14.97 13.79 -22.11
CA PRO A 48 14.83 14.03 -23.55
C PRO A 48 15.31 12.85 -24.43
N ARG A 49 16.00 11.88 -23.83
CA ARG A 49 16.50 10.65 -24.49
C ARG A 49 15.59 9.44 -24.27
N ASP A 50 14.60 9.55 -23.39
CA ASP A 50 13.68 8.45 -23.12
C ASP A 50 12.66 8.36 -24.26
N ASP A 51 12.36 7.14 -24.66
CA ASP A 51 11.26 6.87 -25.57
C ASP A 51 9.93 7.12 -24.85
N ILE A 52 9.07 7.93 -25.46
CA ILE A 52 7.80 8.37 -24.85
C ILE A 52 6.85 7.18 -24.64
N GLU A 53 6.82 6.21 -25.56
CA GLU A 53 5.96 5.03 -25.44
C GLU A 53 6.43 4.12 -24.30
N GLN A 54 7.74 3.92 -24.18
CA GLN A 54 8.33 3.19 -23.06
C GLN A 54 8.07 3.89 -21.72
N PHE A 55 8.16 5.22 -21.70
CA PHE A 55 7.87 5.99 -20.49
C PHE A 55 6.39 5.90 -20.08
N ALA A 56 5.48 5.96 -21.06
CA ALA A 56 4.05 5.78 -20.82
C ALA A 56 3.74 4.37 -20.28
N LEU A 57 4.37 3.33 -20.85
CA LEU A 57 4.25 1.96 -20.35
C LEU A 57 4.75 1.83 -18.91
N PHE A 58 5.90 2.45 -18.60
CA PHE A 58 6.44 2.49 -17.23
C PHE A 58 5.43 3.11 -16.26
N LEU A 59 4.83 4.26 -16.60
CA LEU A 59 3.82 4.89 -15.74
C LEU A 59 2.57 4.02 -15.58
N GLN A 60 2.10 3.40 -16.67
CA GLN A 60 0.93 2.51 -16.63
C GLN A 60 1.15 1.33 -15.69
N GLN A 61 2.29 0.65 -15.77
CA GLN A 61 2.61 -0.48 -14.91
C GLN A 61 2.65 -0.12 -13.42
N ASN A 62 3.09 1.10 -13.10
CA ASN A 62 3.10 1.59 -11.72
C ASN A 62 1.70 1.99 -11.25
N LEU A 63 0.88 2.56 -12.13
CA LEU A 63 -0.53 2.86 -11.84
C LEU A 63 -1.32 1.58 -11.57
N ASP A 64 -1.16 0.56 -12.40
CA ASP A 64 -1.84 -0.73 -12.24
C ASP A 64 -1.49 -1.37 -10.89
N TRP A 65 -0.21 -1.35 -10.51
CA TRP A 65 0.22 -1.84 -9.20
C TRP A 65 -0.38 -1.03 -8.05
N LEU A 66 -0.35 0.31 -8.11
CA LEU A 66 -0.94 1.18 -7.08
C LEU A 66 -2.43 0.88 -6.88
N GLN A 67 -3.19 0.68 -7.97
CA GLN A 67 -4.62 0.35 -7.88
C GLN A 67 -4.86 -0.98 -7.17
N VAL A 68 -4.09 -2.02 -7.50
CA VAL A 68 -4.18 -3.33 -6.85
C VAL A 68 -3.83 -3.23 -5.37
N THR A 69 -2.73 -2.55 -5.02
CA THR A 69 -2.29 -2.41 -3.64
C THR A 69 -3.27 -1.58 -2.82
N MET A 70 -3.83 -0.49 -3.36
CA MET A 70 -4.88 0.29 -2.71
C MET A 70 -6.14 -0.52 -2.44
N ALA A 71 -6.55 -1.39 -3.37
CA ALA A 71 -7.70 -2.26 -3.18
C ALA A 71 -7.48 -3.25 -2.03
N LYS A 72 -6.29 -3.87 -1.96
CA LYS A 72 -5.89 -4.77 -0.85
C LYS A 72 -5.94 -4.07 0.50
N LEU A 73 -5.25 -2.93 0.63
CA LEU A 73 -5.20 -2.15 1.87
C LEU A 73 -6.58 -1.64 2.30
N SER A 74 -7.44 -1.30 1.34
CA SER A 74 -8.82 -0.89 1.63
C SER A 74 -9.63 -2.03 2.21
N ALA A 75 -9.52 -3.24 1.64
CA ALA A 75 -10.18 -4.43 2.15
C ALA A 75 -9.69 -4.81 3.56
N GLU A 76 -8.39 -4.69 3.82
CA GLU A 76 -7.82 -4.90 5.16
C GLU A 76 -8.37 -3.91 6.19
N LYS A 77 -8.42 -2.62 5.84
CA LYS A 77 -8.99 -1.58 6.70
C LYS A 77 -10.45 -1.88 7.04
N ASP A 78 -11.25 -2.31 6.06
CA ASP A 78 -12.66 -2.64 6.27
C ASP A 78 -12.81 -3.89 7.17
N ALA A 79 -11.97 -4.92 6.97
CA ALA A 79 -11.95 -6.11 7.83
C ALA A 79 -11.58 -5.78 9.28
N VAL A 80 -10.62 -4.87 9.51
CA VAL A 80 -10.27 -4.39 10.85
C VAL A 80 -11.44 -3.64 11.49
N ALA A 81 -12.14 -2.78 10.73
CA ALA A 81 -13.30 -2.06 11.22
C ALA A 81 -14.43 -3.01 11.67
N ASP A 82 -14.70 -4.06 10.89
CA ASP A 82 -15.68 -5.09 11.23
C ASP A 82 -15.30 -5.85 12.50
N ASN A 83 -14.03 -6.27 12.60
CA ASN A 83 -13.51 -6.93 13.80
C ASN A 83 -13.65 -6.05 15.05
N MET A 84 -13.30 -4.76 14.95
CA MET A 84 -13.48 -3.81 16.05
C MET A 84 -14.95 -3.65 16.46
N MET A 85 -15.88 -3.65 15.50
CA MET A 85 -17.31 -3.57 15.79
C MET A 85 -17.79 -4.83 16.53
N GLN A 86 -17.36 -6.01 16.11
CA GLN A 86 -17.70 -7.28 16.78
C GLN A 86 -17.16 -7.30 18.22
N ILE A 87 -15.92 -6.87 18.43
CA ILE A 87 -15.31 -6.75 19.76
C ILE A 87 -16.15 -5.83 20.65
N LYS A 88 -16.52 -4.63 20.17
CA LYS A 88 -17.37 -3.69 20.91
C LYS A 88 -18.74 -4.28 21.28
N LYS A 89 -19.37 -5.04 20.36
CA LYS A 89 -20.64 -5.74 20.62
C LYS A 89 -20.46 -6.83 21.69
N GLY A 90 -19.39 -7.63 21.61
CA GLY A 90 -19.06 -8.66 22.59
C GLY A 90 -18.82 -8.11 24.00
N TYR A 91 -18.11 -6.98 24.12
CA TYR A 91 -17.93 -6.27 25.40
C TYR A 91 -19.26 -5.80 25.99
N ARG A 92 -20.15 -5.21 25.19
CA ARG A 92 -21.48 -4.77 25.64
C ARG A 92 -22.33 -5.94 26.13
N ALA A 93 -22.32 -7.06 25.42
CA ALA A 93 -23.03 -8.26 25.84
C ALA A 93 -22.51 -8.78 27.19
N ARG A 94 -21.19 -8.95 27.36
CA ARG A 94 -20.59 -9.44 28.61
C ARG A 94 -20.85 -8.52 29.80
N HIS A 95 -20.77 -7.19 29.62
CA HIS A 95 -21.09 -6.23 30.68
C HIS A 95 -22.57 -6.26 31.09
N SER A 96 -23.49 -6.47 30.14
CA SER A 96 -24.93 -6.57 30.45
C SER A 96 -25.29 -7.82 31.25
N TYR A 97 -24.56 -8.93 31.08
CA TYR A 97 -24.76 -10.15 31.87
C TYR A 97 -24.11 -10.07 33.25
N GLY A 98 -23.02 -9.30 33.41
CA GLY A 98 -22.35 -9.11 34.70
C GLY A 98 -23.07 -8.18 35.70
N GLN A 99 -24.07 -7.41 35.26
CA GLN A 99 -24.87 -6.54 36.12
C GLN A 99 -26.20 -7.17 36.59
N HIS A 100 -26.53 -8.38 36.15
CA HIS A 100 -27.79 -9.07 36.47
C HIS A 100 -27.67 -10.22 37.48
N ASN A 101 -26.52 -10.38 38.16
CA ASN A 101 -26.33 -11.37 39.22
C ASN A 101 -25.93 -10.71 40.55
#